data_AF-A0A9E3XZA4-F1
#
_entry.id   AF-A0A9E3XZA4-F1
#
_cell.length_a   1.000
_cell.length_b   1.000
_cell.length_c   1.000
_cell.angle_alpha   90.00
_cell.angle_beta   90.00
_cell.angle_gamma   90.00
#
_symmetry.space_group_name_H-M   'P 1'
#
loop_
_entity.id
_entity.type
_entity.pdbx_description
1 polymer ?
#
loop_
_entity_poly.entity_id
_entity_poly.type
_entity_poly.pdbx_seq_one_letter_code
_entity_poly.pdbx_strand_id
1 'polypeptide(L)'
;MNRLNKFDAERLLADYDDDPVAALTAALRVVLDRPHDDWTQLVKAAGFTCARRILLQAGDTVALDELAAELNEMRSLDPAVLR
;
A
#
# COMPACT_ATOMS: atom_id res chain seq x y z
N MET A 1 -4.20 -5.41 11.79
CA MET A 1 -3.94 -4.91 10.42
C MET A 1 -5.20 -4.22 9.97
N ASN A 2 -5.12 -2.92 9.74
CA ASN A 2 -6.27 -2.12 9.28
C ASN A 2 -6.47 -2.36 7.77
N ARG A 3 -7.67 -2.10 7.26
CA ARG A 3 -7.95 -2.19 5.81
C ARG A 3 -8.11 -0.79 5.23
N LEU A 4 -7.75 -0.62 3.97
CA LEU A 4 -8.07 0.61 3.24
C LEU A 4 -9.59 0.73 3.09
N ASN A 5 -10.12 1.93 3.34
CA ASN A 5 -11.48 2.27 2.94
C ASN A 5 -11.50 2.64 1.44
N LYS A 6 -12.69 2.92 0.91
CA LYS A 6 -12.86 3.30 -0.49
C LYS A 6 -12.02 4.52 -0.88
N PHE A 7 -12.03 5.56 -0.06
CA PHE A 7 -11.31 6.81 -0.33
C PHE A 7 -9.80 6.61 -0.35
N ASP A 8 -9.25 5.87 0.60
CA ASP A 8 -7.80 5.60 0.65
C ASP A 8 -7.33 4.77 -0.55
N ALA A 9 -8.15 3.82 -1.01
CA ALA A 9 -7.83 3.03 -2.20
C ALA A 9 -7.94 3.84 -3.50
N GLU A 10 -8.95 4.72 -3.62
CA GLU A 10 -9.07 5.62 -4.77
C GLU A 10 -7.89 6.59 -4.82
N ARG A 11 -7.47 7.13 -3.66
CA ARG A 11 -6.29 8.00 -3.57
C ARG A 11 -4.99 7.25 -3.90
N LEU A 12 -4.84 6.01 -3.42
CA LEU A 12 -3.71 5.17 -3.79
C LEU A 12 -3.60 5.08 -5.31
N LEU A 13 -4.68 4.72 -6.02
CA LEU A 13 -4.66 4.56 -7.47
C LEU A 13 -4.48 5.88 -8.22
N ALA A 14 -5.05 6.98 -7.71
CA ALA A 14 -4.91 8.29 -8.33
C ALA A 14 -3.48 8.84 -8.26
N ASP A 15 -2.81 8.65 -7.13
CA ASP A 15 -1.47 9.20 -6.90
C ASP A 15 -0.36 8.24 -7.40
N TYR A 16 -0.70 6.97 -7.70
CA TYR A 16 0.28 5.92 -8.04
C TYR A 16 1.05 6.20 -9.33
N ASP A 17 0.36 6.70 -10.37
CA ASP A 17 0.98 6.97 -11.67
C ASP A 17 2.01 8.12 -11.60
N ASP A 18 1.85 9.05 -10.65
CA ASP A 18 2.73 10.21 -10.46
C ASP A 18 3.90 9.90 -9.49
N ASP A 19 3.61 9.27 -8.35
CA ASP A 19 4.61 8.86 -7.36
C ASP A 19 4.19 7.55 -6.65
N PRO A 20 4.58 6.38 -7.19
CA PRO A 20 4.13 5.10 -6.67
C PRO A 20 4.62 4.84 -5.24
N VAL A 21 5.83 5.31 -4.88
CA VAL A 21 6.39 5.11 -3.55
C VAL A 21 5.65 5.97 -2.53
N ALA A 22 5.34 7.23 -2.85
CA ALA A 22 4.57 8.09 -1.96
C ALA A 22 3.14 7.57 -1.76
N ALA A 23 2.49 7.14 -2.85
CA ALA A 23 1.14 6.57 -2.81
C ALA A 23 1.09 5.30 -1.96
N LEU A 24 2.01 4.36 -2.18
CA LEU A 24 2.13 3.13 -1.40
C LEU A 24 2.52 3.41 0.06
N THR A 25 3.36 4.40 0.32
CA THR A 25 3.69 4.85 1.69
C THR A 25 2.43 5.28 2.42
N ALA A 26 1.61 6.14 1.82
CA ALA A 26 0.36 6.59 2.45
C ALA A 26 -0.58 5.42 2.76
N ALA A 27 -0.73 4.47 1.83
CA ALA A 27 -1.56 3.28 2.02
C ALA A 27 -1.03 2.36 3.13
N LEU A 28 0.28 2.09 3.16
CA LEU A 28 0.90 1.25 4.19
C LEU A 28 0.79 1.87 5.59
N ARG A 29 0.88 3.20 5.71
CA ARG A 29 0.66 3.89 6.99
C ARG A 29 -0.72 3.60 7.58
N VAL A 30 -1.75 3.55 6.72
CA VAL A 30 -3.13 3.22 7.13
C VAL A 30 -3.24 1.75 7.54
N VAL A 31 -2.75 0.84 6.69
CA VAL A 31 -2.87 -0.63 6.92
C VAL A 31 -2.10 -1.09 8.16
N LEU A 32 -0.93 -0.49 8.40
CA LEU A 32 -0.06 -0.84 9.52
C LEU A 32 -0.29 0.01 10.77
N ASP A 33 -1.19 0.99 10.72
CA ASP A 33 -1.47 1.96 11.79
C ASP A 33 -0.18 2.69 12.26
N ARG A 34 0.59 3.19 11.28
CA ARG A 34 1.90 3.81 11.45
C ARG A 34 1.99 5.14 10.71
N PRO A 35 1.24 6.18 11.13
CA PRO A 35 1.05 7.41 10.35
C PRO A 35 2.32 8.24 10.06
N HIS A 36 3.40 8.00 10.80
CA HIS A 36 4.63 8.79 10.73
C HIS A 36 5.82 8.04 10.15
N ASP A 37 5.70 6.72 9.93
CA ASP A 37 6.81 5.90 9.46
C ASP A 37 7.12 6.23 7.99
N ASP A 38 8.40 6.24 7.63
CA ASP A 38 8.84 6.37 6.24
C ASP A 38 8.74 5.05 5.47
N TRP A 39 8.92 5.10 4.14
CA TRP A 39 8.86 3.93 3.26
C TRP A 39 9.71 2.76 3.76
N THR A 40 10.96 3.03 4.18
CA THR A 40 11.89 1.99 4.62
C THR A 40 11.41 1.33 5.92
N GLN A 41 10.90 2.13 6.85
CA GLN A 41 10.33 1.63 8.10
C GLN A 41 9.08 0.79 7.85
N LEU A 42 8.18 1.23 6.97
CA LEU A 42 6.95 0.52 6.63
C LEU A 42 7.24 -0.81 5.94
N VAL A 43 8.13 -0.84 4.94
CA VAL A 43 8.54 -2.07 4.23
C VAL A 43 9.19 -3.08 5.18
N LYS A 44 9.92 -2.61 6.21
CA LYS A 44 10.47 -3.47 7.26
C LYS A 44 9.39 -3.99 8.21
N ALA A 45 8.41 -3.17 8.56
CA ALA A 45 7.34 -3.50 9.48
C ALA A 45 6.24 -4.37 8.86
N ALA A 46 6.06 -4.32 7.53
CA ALA A 46 5.05 -5.06 6.78
C ALA A 46 5.26 -6.58 6.76
N GLY A 47 6.40 -7.09 7.28
CA GLY A 47 6.66 -8.53 7.37
C GLY A 47 6.97 -9.20 6.03
N PHE A 48 7.27 -8.42 4.98
CA PHE A 48 7.66 -8.96 3.68
C PHE A 48 8.94 -9.80 3.74
N THR A 49 9.06 -10.76 2.81
CA THR A 49 10.28 -11.56 2.66
C THR A 49 11.48 -10.66 2.33
N CYS A 50 12.69 -11.15 2.60
CA CYS A 50 13.91 -10.38 2.33
C CYS A 50 14.02 -9.98 0.85
N ALA A 51 13.72 -10.91 -0.06
CA ALA A 51 13.73 -10.66 -1.51
C ALA A 51 12.75 -9.54 -1.90
N ARG A 52 11.50 -9.61 -1.41
CA ARG A 52 10.48 -8.59 -1.71
C ARG A 52 10.87 -7.22 -1.17
N ARG A 53 11.43 -7.13 0.04
CA ARG A 53 11.93 -5.86 0.60
C ARG A 53 13.04 -5.23 -0.24
N ILE A 54 13.93 -6.05 -0.80
CA ILE A 54 15.01 -5.56 -1.68
C ILE A 54 14.42 -4.96 -2.96
N LEU A 55 13.49 -5.66 -3.61
CA LEU A 55 12.83 -5.17 -4.83
C LEU A 55 12.05 -3.87 -4.56
N LEU A 56 11.26 -3.82 -3.49
CA LEU A 56 10.51 -2.63 -3.08
C LEU A 56 11.42 -1.44 -2.74
N GLN A 57 12.57 -1.66 -2.11
CA GLN A 57 13.53 -0.59 -1.83
C GLN A 57 14.30 -0.15 -3.08
N ALA A 58 14.50 -1.05 -4.05
CA ALA A 58 15.12 -0.74 -5.33
C ALA A 58 14.17 0.03 -6.27
N GLY A 59 12.89 0.18 -5.90
CA GLY A 59 11.88 0.81 -6.75
C GLY A 59 11.51 -0.07 -7.95
N ASP A 60 11.62 -1.38 -7.83
CA ASP A 60 11.24 -2.31 -8.88
C ASP A 60 9.74 -2.18 -9.19
N THR A 61 9.41 -1.78 -10.41
CA THR A 61 8.04 -1.46 -10.81
C THR A 61 7.09 -2.64 -10.64
N VAL A 62 7.53 -3.86 -10.96
CA VAL A 62 6.70 -5.06 -10.81
C VAL A 62 6.35 -5.29 -9.34
N ALA A 63 7.34 -5.20 -8.44
CA ALA A 63 7.11 -5.37 -7.01
C ALA A 63 6.20 -4.27 -6.41
N LEU A 64 6.28 -3.04 -6.92
CA LEU A 64 5.41 -1.93 -6.52
C LEU A 64 3.97 -2.16 -7.02
N ASP A 65 3.81 -2.60 -8.27
CA ASP A 65 2.50 -2.88 -8.87
C ASP A 65 1.78 -4.02 -8.15
N GLU A 66 2.53 -5.09 -7.83
CA GLU A 66 2.02 -6.21 -7.03
C GLU A 66 1.53 -5.74 -5.65
N LEU A 67 2.29 -4.84 -5.00
CA LEU A 67 1.88 -4.29 -3.70
C LEU A 67 0.65 -3.38 -3.82
N ALA A 68 0.57 -2.54 -4.86
CA ALA A 68 -0.60 -1.71 -5.12
C ALA A 68 -1.86 -2.56 -5.33
N ALA A 69 -1.74 -3.63 -6.11
CA ALA A 69 -2.81 -4.60 -6.33
C ALA A 69 -3.25 -5.26 -5.01
N GLU A 70 -2.32 -5.79 -4.21
CA GLU A 70 -2.61 -6.41 -2.92
C GLU A 70 -3.32 -5.43 -1.96
N LEU A 71 -2.88 -4.18 -1.90
CA LEU A 71 -3.49 -3.14 -1.05
C LEU A 71 -4.90 -2.79 -1.52
N ASN A 72 -5.11 -2.70 -2.84
CA ASN A 72 -6.43 -2.48 -3.42
C ASN A 72 -7.38 -3.68 -3.22
N GLU A 73 -6.88 -4.91 -3.27
CA GLU A 73 -7.66 -6.12 -2.97
C GLU A 73 -8.00 -6.25 -1.48
N MET A 74 -7.12 -5.79 -0.59
CA MET A 74 -7.39 -5.72 0.84
C MET A 74 -8.41 -4.65 1.23
N ARG A 75 -8.80 -3.77 0.30
CA ARG A 75 -9.91 -2.82 0.50
C ARG A 75 -11.15 -3.59 0.93
N SER A 76 -11.72 -3.22 2.07
CA SER A 76 -13.02 -3.76 2.43
C SER A 76 -14.04 -3.23 1.41
N LEU A 77 -14.64 -4.10 0.61
CA LEU A 77 -15.86 -3.75 -0.10
C LEU A 77 -16.87 -3.34 0.96
N ASP A 78 -17.25 -2.07 0.94
CA ASP A 78 -18.26 -1.54 1.84
C ASP A 78 -19.55 -2.36 1.61
N PRO A 79 -20.11 -3.07 2.62
CA PRO A 79 -21.31 -3.86 2.43
C PRO A 79 -22.52 -3.00 2.01
N ALA A 80 -22.42 -1.67 2.12
CA ALA A 80 -23.41 -0.73 1.62
C ALA A 80 -23.46 -0.62 0.08
N VAL A 81 -22.42 -1.02 -0.65
CA VAL A 81 -22.38 -0.97 -2.12
C VAL A 81 -23.12 -2.17 -2.76
N LEU A 82 -23.43 -3.21 -1.97
CA LEU A 82 -24.14 -4.41 -2.43
C LEU A 82 -25.65 -4.39 -2.09
N ARG A 83 -26.21 -3.25 -1.71
CA ARG A 83 -27.65 -3.09 -1.37
C ARG A 83 -28.39 -2.17 -2.33
#